data_AF-A0A1G3YQN2-F1
#
_entry.id   AF-A0A1G3YQN2-F1
#
_cell.length_a   1.000
_cell.length_b   1.000
_cell.length_c   1.000
_cell.angle_alpha   90.00
_cell.angle_beta   90.00
_cell.angle_gamma   90.00
#
_symmetry.space_group_name_H-M   'P 1'
#
loop_
_entity.id
_entity.type
_entity.pdbx_description
1 polymer ?
#
loop_
_entity_poly.entity_id
_entity_poly.type
_entity_poly.pdbx_seq_one_letter_code
_entity_poly.pdbx_strand_id
1 'polypeptide(L)'
;MANVINRFEILSTRSGFNSAVRHVKGTIELVDALASKKNLSDLLQERASTEEIGAERVSALLRMLLLDKLGYRAISRNLNSTADSLDALAQEFSKWNAVDLVLSYHHPDLGLLIANPKSAEQLSAFGVLRKRELAIAYAGRFEKGADDLCAKAASLALDMLEGATPKIPEDFYKGEYARKAEPKAKAATAKIKAGPGRKPKKEEVQADAKAIAPTAATSVTAAKPVSAAPVSAPKVPSRMTPMYSVTVQNELFHNGNVEAWKRIIASYNARHPNLEVLVYYDGERITNLNALFKWGKVKHGSTIQFAVAGNDIQNVAKLQRYLIQGASHQFEAFLHGPVHNTLNLF
;
A
#
# COMPACT_ATOMS: atom_id res chain seq x y z
N MET A 1 28.49 16.60 19.37
CA MET A 1 29.28 16.79 18.15
C MET A 1 28.67 15.91 17.07
N ALA A 2 28.35 16.43 15.90
CA ALA A 2 27.86 15.59 14.80
C ALA A 2 29.02 14.71 14.31
N ASN A 3 28.81 13.39 14.26
CA ASN A 3 29.84 12.48 13.77
C ASN A 3 29.92 12.64 12.24
N VAL A 4 30.93 13.37 11.77
CA VAL A 4 31.17 13.56 10.33
C VAL A 4 31.76 12.25 9.80
N ILE A 5 30.87 11.29 9.51
CA ILE A 5 31.21 10.04 8.82
C ILE A 5 31.94 10.45 7.55
N ASN A 6 33.18 10.00 7.41
CA ASN A 6 34.01 10.41 6.29
C ASN A 6 33.37 9.84 5.01
N ARG A 7 33.04 10.69 4.02
CA ARG A 7 32.09 10.30 2.94
C ARG A 7 32.53 9.08 2.12
N PHE A 8 33.82 8.75 2.16
CA PHE A 8 34.42 7.59 1.48
C PHE A 8 34.59 6.36 2.39
N GLU A 9 34.37 6.48 3.69
CA GLU A 9 34.44 5.38 4.67
C GLU A 9 33.43 4.27 4.36
N ILE A 10 32.25 4.63 3.86
CA ILE A 10 31.27 3.66 3.35
C ILE A 10 31.83 2.79 2.20
N LEU A 11 32.76 3.31 1.39
CA LEU A 11 33.40 2.58 0.30
C LEU A 11 34.57 1.70 0.78
N SER A 12 35.07 1.88 2.00
CA SER A 12 36.16 1.08 2.56
C SER A 12 35.76 -0.37 2.86
N THR A 13 34.45 -0.64 2.99
CA THR A 13 33.92 -1.99 3.23
C THR A 13 33.25 -2.56 1.99
N ARG A 14 33.39 -3.87 1.76
CA ARG A 14 32.69 -4.58 0.67
C ARG A 14 31.17 -4.38 0.72
N SER A 15 30.59 -4.29 1.92
CA SER A 15 29.15 -4.07 2.11
C SER A 15 28.71 -2.69 1.62
N GLY A 16 29.37 -1.63 2.11
CA GLY A 16 29.03 -0.26 1.74
C GLY A 16 29.39 0.09 0.29
N PHE A 17 30.50 -0.44 -0.25
CA PHE A 17 30.81 -0.36 -1.68
C PHE A 17 29.71 -1.02 -2.54
N ASN A 18 29.29 -2.24 -2.20
CA ASN A 18 28.19 -2.91 -2.91
C ASN A 18 26.83 -2.21 -2.74
N SER A 19 26.64 -1.46 -1.65
CA SER A 19 25.46 -0.61 -1.45
C SER A 19 25.50 0.61 -2.37
N ALA A 20 26.64 1.33 -2.41
CA ALA A 20 26.86 2.46 -3.30
C ALA A 20 26.72 2.09 -4.79
N VAL A 21 27.28 0.96 -5.22
CA VAL A 21 27.13 0.46 -6.60
C VAL A 21 25.67 0.13 -6.93
N ARG A 22 24.91 -0.49 -6.00
CA ARG A 22 23.47 -0.75 -6.20
C ARG A 22 22.67 0.55 -6.28
N HIS A 23 22.98 1.54 -5.44
CA HIS A 23 22.37 2.85 -5.49
C HIS A 23 22.62 3.54 -6.85
N VAL A 24 23.87 3.59 -7.32
CA VAL A 24 24.22 4.19 -8.62
C VAL A 24 23.50 3.48 -9.77
N LYS A 25 23.48 2.14 -9.79
CA LYS A 25 22.75 1.38 -10.82
C LYS A 25 21.25 1.68 -10.82
N GLY A 26 20.59 1.61 -9.66
CA GLY A 26 19.16 1.91 -9.56
C GLY A 26 18.82 3.35 -9.96
N THR A 27 19.73 4.30 -9.71
CA THR A 27 19.60 5.70 -10.16
C THR A 27 19.77 5.84 -11.68
N ILE A 28 20.71 5.11 -12.31
CA ILE A 28 20.86 5.10 -13.79
C ILE A 28 19.60 4.52 -14.44
N GLU A 29 19.10 3.38 -13.96
CA GLU A 29 17.86 2.78 -14.47
C GLU A 29 16.63 3.71 -14.32
N LEU A 30 16.59 4.57 -13.29
CA LEU A 30 15.57 5.61 -13.16
C LEU A 30 15.73 6.69 -14.24
N VAL A 31 16.96 7.10 -14.58
CA VAL A 31 17.23 8.05 -15.69
C VAL A 31 16.78 7.46 -17.03
N ASP A 32 17.11 6.19 -17.31
CA ASP A 32 16.70 5.51 -18.54
C ASP A 32 15.16 5.40 -18.64
N ALA A 33 14.50 5.10 -17.53
CA ALA A 33 13.04 5.05 -17.48
C ALA A 33 12.39 6.44 -17.63
N LEU A 34 12.98 7.49 -17.07
CA LEU A 34 12.53 8.88 -17.26
C LEU A 34 12.65 9.33 -18.73
N ALA A 35 13.70 8.91 -19.46
CA ALA A 35 13.84 9.17 -20.89
C ALA A 35 12.66 8.57 -21.71
N SER A 36 12.06 7.47 -21.24
CA SER A 36 10.83 6.90 -21.85
C SER A 36 9.54 7.69 -21.56
N LYS A 37 9.63 8.87 -20.95
CA LYS A 37 8.51 9.68 -20.43
C LYS A 37 7.62 8.92 -19.42
N LYS A 38 8.23 8.12 -18.53
CA LYS A 38 7.55 7.60 -17.32
C LYS A 38 7.72 8.60 -16.17
N ASN A 39 6.67 8.86 -15.40
CA ASN A 39 6.71 9.78 -14.26
C ASN A 39 7.56 9.22 -13.10
N LEU A 40 8.28 10.09 -12.39
CA LEU A 40 9.18 9.65 -11.30
C LEU A 40 8.44 9.01 -10.11
N SER A 41 7.24 9.50 -9.77
CA SER A 41 6.48 8.92 -8.64
C SER A 41 5.94 7.53 -8.98
N ASP A 42 5.46 7.32 -10.21
CA ASP A 42 5.10 5.98 -10.69
C ASP A 42 6.30 5.02 -10.59
N LEU A 43 7.48 5.44 -11.08
CA LEU A 43 8.71 4.64 -11.03
C LEU A 43 9.21 4.33 -9.61
N LEU A 44 9.06 5.27 -8.68
CA LEU A 44 9.44 5.06 -7.28
C LEU A 44 8.44 4.16 -6.55
N GLN A 45 7.15 4.21 -6.89
CA GLN A 45 6.15 3.27 -6.36
C GLN A 45 6.35 1.85 -6.92
N GLU A 46 6.63 1.71 -8.23
CA GLU A 46 7.04 0.44 -8.86
C GLU A 46 8.21 -0.20 -8.07
N ARG A 47 9.25 0.58 -7.75
CA ARG A 47 10.41 0.12 -6.96
C ARG A 47 10.12 -0.09 -5.48
N ALA A 48 9.25 0.69 -4.85
CA ALA A 48 8.88 0.51 -3.44
C ALA A 48 8.24 -0.87 -3.17
N SER A 49 7.66 -1.51 -4.20
CA SER A 49 7.17 -2.90 -4.11
C SER A 49 8.27 -3.95 -3.95
N THR A 50 9.52 -3.63 -4.30
CA THR A 50 10.66 -4.55 -4.37
C THR A 50 11.84 -4.14 -3.47
N GLU A 51 12.06 -2.85 -3.23
CA GLU A 51 13.13 -2.31 -2.37
C GLU A 51 12.61 -1.16 -1.50
N GLU A 52 13.06 -1.11 -0.24
CA GLU A 52 12.67 -0.10 0.75
C GLU A 52 13.49 1.19 0.52
N ILE A 53 12.86 2.23 -0.05
CA ILE A 53 13.51 3.51 -0.38
C ILE A 53 13.19 4.54 0.70
N GLY A 54 14.14 4.81 1.60
CA GLY A 54 13.97 5.80 2.68
C GLY A 54 13.81 7.24 2.19
N ALA A 55 13.11 8.07 2.98
CA ALA A 55 12.73 9.45 2.64
C ALA A 55 13.88 10.35 2.18
N GLU A 56 15.06 10.27 2.83
CA GLU A 56 16.26 11.02 2.43
C GLU A 56 16.72 10.68 1.00
N ARG A 57 16.63 9.40 0.62
CA ARG A 57 16.95 8.94 -0.73
C ARG A 57 15.91 9.44 -1.74
N VAL A 58 14.63 9.50 -1.37
CA VAL A 58 13.58 10.10 -2.21
C VAL A 58 13.84 11.60 -2.43
N SER A 59 14.13 12.35 -1.37
CA SER A 59 14.45 13.78 -1.43
C SER A 59 15.64 14.07 -2.36
N ALA A 60 16.74 13.32 -2.20
CA ALA A 60 17.90 13.41 -3.07
C ALA A 60 17.57 13.09 -4.54
N LEU A 61 16.77 12.06 -4.79
CA LEU A 61 16.33 11.67 -6.15
C LEU A 61 15.43 12.74 -6.78
N LEU A 62 14.48 13.34 -6.04
CA LEU A 62 13.65 14.45 -6.54
C LEU A 62 14.53 15.63 -6.99
N ARG A 63 15.49 16.06 -6.14
CA ARG A 63 16.38 17.18 -6.43
C ARG A 63 17.29 16.90 -7.63
N MET A 64 17.89 15.72 -7.69
CA MET A 64 18.88 15.35 -8.71
C MET A 64 18.21 15.00 -10.05
N LEU A 65 17.11 14.25 -10.05
CA LEU A 65 16.45 13.81 -11.29
C LEU A 65 15.54 14.90 -11.88
N LEU A 66 14.65 15.49 -11.08
CA LEU A 66 13.67 16.45 -11.63
C LEU A 66 14.33 17.81 -11.88
N LEU A 67 15.05 18.37 -10.90
CA LEU A 67 15.62 19.71 -11.05
C LEU A 67 16.96 19.71 -11.80
N ASP A 68 17.99 18.99 -11.34
CA ASP A 68 19.33 19.07 -11.97
C ASP A 68 19.38 18.39 -13.34
N LYS A 69 18.83 17.18 -13.48
CA LYS A 69 18.91 16.40 -14.74
C LYS A 69 17.84 16.78 -15.76
N LEU A 70 16.61 17.07 -15.33
CA LEU A 70 15.48 17.34 -16.23
C LEU A 70 15.01 18.81 -16.24
N GLY A 71 15.58 19.71 -15.42
CA GLY A 71 15.25 21.13 -15.46
C GLY A 71 13.81 21.49 -15.06
N TYR A 72 13.16 20.69 -14.19
CA TYR A 72 11.79 20.93 -13.73
C TYR A 72 11.73 22.17 -12.83
N ARG A 73 10.59 22.87 -12.87
CA ARG A 73 10.28 23.94 -11.93
C ARG A 73 9.69 23.33 -10.66
N ALA A 74 10.29 23.63 -9.51
CA ALA A 74 9.70 23.37 -8.20
C ALA A 74 9.05 24.64 -7.65
N ILE A 75 7.87 24.50 -7.05
CA ILE A 75 7.23 25.51 -6.21
C ILE A 75 6.85 24.82 -4.90
N SER A 76 7.16 25.45 -3.77
CA SER A 76 6.84 24.95 -2.43
C SER A 76 5.92 25.91 -1.68
N ARG A 77 5.03 25.38 -0.83
CA ARG A 77 4.14 26.16 0.02
C ARG A 77 3.77 25.37 1.28
N ASN A 78 3.74 26.02 2.43
CA ASN A 78 3.05 25.49 3.61
C ASN A 78 1.55 25.76 3.44
N LEU A 79 0.73 24.73 3.43
CA LEU A 79 -0.71 24.84 3.09
C LEU A 79 -1.47 25.71 4.10
N ASN A 80 -2.15 26.77 3.63
CA ASN A 80 -2.96 27.66 4.48
C ASN A 80 -4.38 27.11 4.71
N SER A 81 -4.90 26.44 3.69
CA SER A 81 -6.15 25.67 3.67
C SER A 81 -5.90 24.34 2.96
N THR A 82 -6.93 23.50 2.86
CA THR A 82 -6.81 22.11 2.39
C THR A 82 -8.07 21.74 1.63
N ALA A 83 -7.93 21.08 0.48
CA ALA A 83 -9.06 20.59 -0.30
C ALA A 83 -9.83 19.47 0.40
N ASP A 84 -11.16 19.45 0.21
CA ASP A 84 -12.05 18.45 0.82
C ASP A 84 -11.98 17.07 0.16
N SER A 85 -11.54 16.99 -1.11
CA SER A 85 -11.51 15.73 -1.88
C SER A 85 -10.30 15.66 -2.82
N LEU A 86 -9.33 14.81 -2.47
CA LEU A 86 -8.20 14.48 -3.34
C LEU A 86 -8.62 13.70 -4.60
N ASP A 87 -9.72 12.96 -4.55
CA ASP A 87 -10.25 12.23 -5.72
C ASP A 87 -10.71 13.19 -6.82
N ALA A 88 -11.41 14.27 -6.45
CA ALA A 88 -11.82 15.31 -7.40
C ALA A 88 -10.60 16.03 -8.01
N LEU A 89 -9.56 16.29 -7.20
CA LEU A 89 -8.30 16.84 -7.69
C LEU A 89 -7.60 15.89 -8.66
N ALA A 90 -7.51 14.60 -8.33
CA ALA A 90 -6.89 13.59 -9.20
C ALA A 90 -7.62 13.44 -10.54
N GLN A 91 -8.96 13.50 -10.53
CA GLN A 91 -9.75 13.52 -11.77
C GLN A 91 -9.42 14.73 -12.64
N GLU A 92 -9.19 15.90 -12.06
CA GLU A 92 -8.83 17.10 -12.80
C GLU A 92 -7.38 17.04 -13.32
N PHE A 93 -6.42 16.73 -12.46
CA PHE A 93 -5.02 16.55 -12.85
C PHE A 93 -4.83 15.46 -13.92
N SER A 94 -5.67 14.42 -13.93
CA SER A 94 -5.63 13.37 -14.98
C SER A 94 -5.82 13.91 -16.40
N LYS A 95 -6.49 15.07 -16.56
CA LYS A 95 -6.72 15.75 -17.84
C LYS A 95 -5.54 16.62 -18.28
N TRP A 96 -4.61 16.93 -17.39
CA TRP A 96 -3.51 17.86 -17.67
C TRP A 96 -2.43 17.13 -18.49
N ASN A 97 -2.40 17.36 -19.80
CA ASN A 97 -1.53 16.69 -20.75
C ASN A 97 -0.33 17.55 -21.19
N ALA A 98 -0.31 18.85 -20.87
CA ALA A 98 0.71 19.80 -21.30
C ALA A 98 2.05 19.74 -20.54
N VAL A 99 2.06 19.11 -19.36
CA VAL A 99 3.20 19.04 -18.44
C VAL A 99 3.22 17.68 -17.74
N ASP A 100 4.40 17.18 -17.37
CA ASP A 100 4.54 16.17 -16.32
C ASP A 100 4.44 16.85 -14.94
N LEU A 101 3.90 16.12 -13.96
CA LEU A 101 3.73 16.60 -12.58
C LEU A 101 4.15 15.55 -11.59
N VAL A 102 4.89 15.97 -10.57
CA VAL A 102 5.13 15.22 -9.33
C VAL A 102 4.79 16.13 -8.16
N LEU A 103 4.05 15.61 -7.18
CA LEU A 103 3.85 16.26 -5.90
C LEU A 103 4.66 15.57 -4.83
N SER A 104 5.16 16.33 -3.87
CA SER A 104 5.58 15.81 -2.57
C SER A 104 4.88 16.52 -1.43
N TYR A 105 4.73 15.81 -0.32
CA TYR A 105 4.00 16.27 0.86
C TYR A 105 4.71 15.79 2.12
N HIS A 106 5.06 16.71 3.01
CA HIS A 106 5.72 16.40 4.28
C HIS A 106 4.68 16.22 5.38
N HIS A 107 4.22 14.99 5.55
CA HIS A 107 3.31 14.60 6.63
C HIS A 107 4.09 14.45 7.94
N PRO A 108 3.61 14.95 9.09
CA PRO A 108 4.34 14.92 10.36
C PRO A 108 4.64 13.49 10.82
N ASP A 109 3.68 12.58 10.65
CA ASP A 109 3.76 11.21 11.15
C ASP A 109 4.36 10.21 10.13
N LEU A 110 4.36 10.55 8.82
CA LEU A 110 4.74 9.64 7.73
C LEU A 110 5.98 10.12 6.95
N GLY A 111 6.47 11.32 7.25
CA GLY A 111 7.59 11.94 6.56
C GLY A 111 7.24 12.40 5.14
N LEU A 112 8.21 12.25 4.23
CA LEU A 112 8.09 12.66 2.83
C LEU A 112 7.26 11.65 2.03
N LEU A 113 6.02 12.03 1.70
CA LEU A 113 5.18 11.34 0.73
C LEU A 113 5.41 11.93 -0.67
N ILE A 114 5.25 11.10 -1.70
CA ILE A 114 5.32 11.50 -3.12
C ILE A 114 4.12 10.92 -3.89
N ALA A 115 3.63 11.67 -4.87
CA ALA A 115 2.53 11.23 -5.73
C ALA A 115 2.65 11.81 -7.15
N ASN A 116 2.27 11.01 -8.14
CA ASN A 116 1.81 11.50 -9.42
C ASN A 116 0.36 11.98 -9.22
N PRO A 117 0.06 13.29 -9.28
CA PRO A 117 -1.30 13.79 -9.06
C PRO A 117 -2.32 13.27 -10.08
N LYS A 118 -1.85 12.77 -11.23
CA LYS A 118 -2.70 12.13 -12.27
C LYS A 118 -3.07 10.69 -11.92
N SER A 119 -2.63 10.18 -10.77
CA SER A 119 -2.95 8.88 -10.22
C SER A 119 -3.78 9.06 -8.96
N ALA A 120 -5.08 8.77 -9.01
CA ALA A 120 -5.96 8.87 -7.84
C ALA A 120 -5.45 8.01 -6.67
N GLU A 121 -4.92 6.81 -6.96
CA GLU A 121 -4.33 5.93 -5.97
C GLU A 121 -3.15 6.59 -5.23
N GLN A 122 -2.19 7.17 -5.96
CA GLN A 122 -1.03 7.84 -5.32
C GLN A 122 -1.43 9.14 -4.64
N LEU A 123 -2.32 9.95 -5.22
CA LEU A 123 -2.75 11.19 -4.58
C LEU A 123 -3.54 10.90 -3.29
N SER A 124 -4.38 9.87 -3.28
CA SER A 124 -5.08 9.40 -2.07
C SER A 124 -4.14 8.92 -0.97
N ALA A 125 -2.90 8.51 -1.29
CA ALA A 125 -1.90 8.11 -0.32
C ALA A 125 -1.38 9.27 0.55
N PHE A 126 -1.62 10.53 0.17
CA PHE A 126 -1.41 11.69 1.05
C PHE A 126 -2.42 11.74 2.22
N GLY A 127 -3.54 11.01 2.12
CA GLY A 127 -4.56 10.95 3.16
C GLY A 127 -5.27 12.29 3.36
N VAL A 128 -5.42 12.70 4.61
CA VAL A 128 -6.04 13.99 4.96
C VAL A 128 -4.94 15.04 5.06
N LEU A 129 -4.90 15.96 4.09
CA LEU A 129 -4.02 17.13 4.15
C LEU A 129 -4.32 17.96 5.40
N ARG A 130 -3.30 18.60 5.98
CA ARG A 130 -3.46 19.52 7.11
C ARG A 130 -2.79 20.86 6.83
N LYS A 131 -3.27 21.89 7.53
CA LYS A 131 -2.70 23.24 7.46
C LYS A 131 -1.28 23.27 8.02
N ARG A 132 -0.44 24.13 7.45
CA ARG A 132 0.98 24.38 7.74
C ARG A 132 1.93 23.23 7.35
N GLU A 133 1.43 22.10 6.86
CA GLU A 133 2.26 21.04 6.30
C GLU A 133 2.82 21.47 4.93
N LEU A 134 4.04 21.03 4.61
CA LEU A 134 4.78 21.50 3.44
C LEU A 134 4.43 20.64 2.22
N ALA A 135 3.88 21.28 1.19
CA ALA A 135 3.64 20.68 -0.12
C ALA A 135 4.63 21.28 -1.15
N ILE A 136 5.10 20.45 -2.08
CA ILE A 136 5.95 20.88 -3.20
C ILE A 136 5.40 20.30 -4.49
N ALA A 137 5.21 21.16 -5.49
CA ALA A 137 4.83 20.78 -6.84
C ALA A 137 6.03 20.92 -7.77
N TYR A 138 6.38 19.84 -8.46
CA TYR A 138 7.39 19.77 -9.50
C TYR A 138 6.70 19.63 -10.86
N ALA A 139 6.97 20.55 -11.77
CA ALA A 139 6.39 20.55 -13.11
C ALA A 139 7.47 20.70 -14.19
N GLY A 140 7.35 19.94 -15.28
CA GLY A 140 8.30 19.97 -16.38
C GLY A 140 7.83 19.20 -17.60
N ARG A 141 8.72 19.04 -18.58
CA ARG A 141 8.45 18.35 -19.86
C ARG A 141 9.52 17.32 -20.21
N PHE A 142 10.01 16.60 -19.19
CA PHE A 142 11.19 15.73 -19.28
C PHE A 142 12.39 16.50 -19.83
N GLU A 143 13.12 15.98 -20.82
CA GLU A 143 14.34 16.61 -21.37
C GLU A 143 14.12 18.00 -21.99
N LYS A 144 12.86 18.41 -22.23
CA LYS A 144 12.54 19.78 -22.69
C LYS A 144 12.56 20.84 -21.57
N GLY A 145 12.84 20.46 -20.33
CA GLY A 145 12.87 21.40 -19.19
C GLY A 145 11.49 21.86 -18.74
N ALA A 146 11.45 22.98 -18.03
CA ALA A 146 10.23 23.68 -17.63
C ALA A 146 10.14 25.08 -18.28
N ASP A 147 8.93 25.46 -18.66
CA ASP A 147 8.56 26.78 -19.16
C ASP A 147 7.59 27.50 -18.19
N ASP A 148 7.11 28.69 -18.57
CA ASP A 148 6.12 29.45 -17.78
C ASP A 148 4.82 28.67 -17.57
N LEU A 149 4.46 27.78 -18.50
CA LEU A 149 3.28 26.92 -18.39
C LEU A 149 3.49 25.87 -17.28
N CYS A 150 4.70 25.29 -17.18
CA CYS A 150 5.09 24.43 -16.05
C CYS A 150 5.06 25.20 -14.71
N ALA A 151 5.60 26.42 -14.66
CA ALA A 151 5.55 27.24 -13.43
C ALA A 151 4.10 27.54 -13.00
N LYS A 152 3.22 27.88 -13.95
CA LYS A 152 1.77 28.06 -13.69
C LYS A 152 1.10 26.76 -13.22
N ALA A 153 1.43 25.63 -13.83
CA ALA A 153 0.88 24.33 -13.45
C ALA A 153 1.28 23.92 -12.02
N ALA A 154 2.55 24.14 -11.63
CA ALA A 154 3.01 23.90 -10.26
C ALA A 154 2.29 24.82 -9.24
N SER A 155 2.07 26.10 -9.56
CA SER A 155 1.31 27.00 -8.68
C SER A 155 -0.14 26.56 -8.53
N LEU A 156 -0.83 26.36 -9.66
CA LEU A 156 -2.24 25.97 -9.69
C LEU A 156 -2.48 24.63 -9.00
N ALA A 157 -1.53 23.69 -9.09
CA ALA A 157 -1.61 22.43 -8.34
C ALA A 157 -1.59 22.66 -6.82
N LEU A 158 -0.75 23.58 -6.31
CA LEU A 158 -0.75 23.95 -4.89
C LEU A 158 -2.01 24.72 -4.49
N ASP A 159 -2.46 25.67 -5.33
CA ASP A 159 -3.71 26.41 -5.10
C ASP A 159 -4.91 25.45 -4.99
N MET A 160 -4.94 24.41 -5.83
CA MET A 160 -5.95 23.35 -5.81
C MET A 160 -5.83 22.43 -4.57
N LEU A 161 -4.62 22.09 -4.11
CA LEU A 161 -4.43 21.37 -2.84
C LEU A 161 -4.89 22.20 -1.62
N GLU A 162 -4.79 23.54 -1.71
CA GLU A 162 -5.34 24.46 -0.71
C GLU A 162 -6.88 24.59 -0.78
N GLY A 163 -7.54 23.93 -1.75
CA GLY A 163 -8.99 23.93 -1.93
C GLY A 163 -9.52 25.05 -2.82
N ALA A 164 -8.66 25.82 -3.49
CA ALA A 164 -9.12 26.81 -4.46
C ALA A 164 -9.62 26.14 -5.75
N THR A 165 -10.59 26.78 -6.41
CA THR A 165 -11.13 26.37 -7.72
C THR A 165 -10.71 27.37 -8.80
N PRO A 166 -9.42 27.44 -9.18
CA PRO A 166 -8.94 28.40 -10.18
C PRO A 166 -9.44 28.05 -11.58
N LYS A 167 -9.52 29.06 -12.46
CA LYS A 167 -9.80 28.83 -13.89
C LYS A 167 -8.58 28.21 -14.57
N ILE A 168 -8.68 26.92 -14.90
CA ILE A 168 -7.60 26.17 -15.54
C ILE A 168 -7.48 26.60 -17.02
N PRO A 169 -6.27 26.92 -17.54
CA PRO A 169 -6.06 27.26 -18.94
C PRO A 169 -6.33 26.07 -19.88
N GLU A 170 -7.03 26.31 -20.99
CA GLU A 170 -7.32 25.33 -22.06
C GLU A 170 -6.07 24.58 -22.56
N ASP A 171 -4.91 25.25 -22.57
CA ASP A 171 -3.67 24.65 -23.04
C ASP A 171 -3.17 23.53 -22.14
N PHE A 172 -3.59 23.46 -20.87
CA PHE A 172 -3.22 22.36 -19.97
C PHE A 172 -3.73 21.01 -20.47
N TYR A 173 -4.87 20.98 -21.16
CA TYR A 173 -5.48 19.74 -21.67
C TYR A 173 -4.80 19.19 -22.94
N LYS A 174 -3.88 19.95 -23.55
CA LYS A 174 -3.21 19.62 -24.81
C LYS A 174 -1.76 19.20 -24.55
N GLY A 175 -1.37 18.00 -24.98
CA GLY A 175 0.03 17.57 -24.96
C GLY A 175 0.23 16.07 -24.88
N GLU A 176 1.48 15.67 -24.71
CA GLU A 176 1.93 14.26 -24.73
C GLU A 176 2.19 13.67 -23.33
N TYR A 177 1.99 14.45 -22.27
CA TYR A 177 2.40 14.11 -20.91
C TYR A 177 1.26 13.50 -20.08
N ALA A 178 0.23 12.96 -20.75
CA ALA A 178 -0.81 12.15 -20.13
C ALA A 178 -0.18 10.95 -19.38
N ARG A 179 -0.76 10.56 -18.24
CA ARG A 179 -0.30 9.37 -17.52
C ARG A 179 -0.54 8.13 -18.39
N LYS A 180 0.53 7.44 -18.77
CA LYS A 180 0.44 6.14 -19.45
C LYS A 180 -0.20 5.14 -18.48
N ALA A 181 -1.41 4.70 -18.76
CA ALA A 181 -2.09 3.70 -17.95
C ALA A 181 -1.33 2.37 -18.05
N GLU A 182 -0.93 1.80 -16.90
CA GLU A 182 -0.42 0.43 -16.89
C GLU A 182 -1.53 -0.56 -17.27
N PRO A 183 -1.22 -1.65 -17.98
CA PRO A 183 -2.19 -2.69 -18.24
C PRO A 183 -2.58 -3.32 -16.90
N LYS A 184 -3.81 -3.08 -16.43
CA LYS A 184 -4.37 -3.81 -15.29
C LYS A 184 -4.12 -5.30 -15.51
N ALA A 185 -3.35 -5.91 -14.61
CA ALA A 185 -3.02 -7.33 -14.69
C ALA A 185 -4.31 -8.12 -14.86
N LYS A 186 -4.47 -8.77 -16.02
CA LYS A 186 -5.70 -9.51 -16.34
C LYS A 186 -5.86 -10.60 -15.28
N ALA A 187 -6.85 -10.46 -14.41
CA ALA A 187 -7.22 -11.49 -13.45
C ALA A 187 -7.35 -12.81 -14.21
N ALA A 188 -6.50 -13.78 -13.86
CA ALA A 188 -6.37 -15.04 -14.58
C ALA A 188 -7.64 -15.88 -14.35
N THR A 189 -8.68 -15.60 -15.13
CA THR A 189 -9.87 -16.44 -15.23
C THR A 189 -9.48 -17.74 -15.90
N ALA A 190 -9.12 -18.72 -15.08
CA ALA A 190 -8.81 -20.08 -15.48
C ALA A 190 -10.04 -20.69 -16.17
N LYS A 191 -10.11 -20.56 -17.50
CA LYS A 191 -11.10 -21.24 -18.33
C LYS A 191 -10.81 -22.74 -18.31
N ILE A 192 -11.47 -23.46 -17.40
CA ILE A 192 -11.55 -24.92 -17.46
C ILE A 192 -12.24 -25.28 -18.78
N LYS A 193 -11.46 -25.77 -19.75
CA LYS A 193 -11.99 -26.34 -20.98
C LYS A 193 -12.55 -27.72 -20.65
N ALA A 194 -13.87 -27.87 -20.74
CA ALA A 194 -14.49 -29.20 -20.80
C ALA A 194 -14.08 -29.90 -22.12
N GLY A 195 -13.70 -31.17 -22.01
CA GLY A 195 -13.38 -32.08 -23.12
C GLY A 195 -13.91 -33.48 -22.80
N PRO A 196 -14.29 -34.30 -23.81
CA PRO A 196 -15.61 -34.92 -23.74
C PRO A 196 -15.63 -36.42 -23.37
N GLY A 197 -16.67 -36.79 -22.62
CA GLY A 197 -17.50 -37.96 -22.87
C GLY A 197 -16.88 -39.36 -22.83
N ARG A 198 -17.13 -40.09 -21.72
CA ARG A 198 -17.24 -41.55 -21.76
C ARG A 198 -18.41 -42.02 -20.88
N LYS A 199 -19.31 -42.82 -21.47
CA LYS A 199 -20.50 -43.36 -20.79
C LYS A 199 -20.10 -44.36 -19.70
N PRO A 200 -20.79 -44.41 -18.54
CA PRO A 200 -20.60 -45.49 -17.58
C PRO A 200 -21.24 -46.78 -18.10
N LYS A 201 -20.58 -47.91 -17.87
CA LYS A 201 -21.16 -49.25 -18.03
C LYS A 201 -21.22 -49.91 -16.64
N LYS A 202 -22.33 -50.58 -16.38
CA LYS A 202 -22.69 -51.26 -15.13
C LYS A 202 -21.70 -52.34 -14.71
N GLU A 203 -21.57 -52.54 -13.40
CA GLU A 203 -21.42 -53.87 -12.81
C GLU A 203 -22.07 -53.95 -11.39
N GLU A 204 -22.59 -55.13 -11.05
CA GLU A 204 -23.70 -55.41 -10.10
C GLU A 204 -23.51 -56.86 -9.60
N VAL A 205 -23.71 -57.30 -8.33
CA VAL A 205 -24.32 -56.75 -7.09
C VAL A 205 -23.67 -57.45 -5.84
N GLN A 206 -23.66 -56.83 -4.65
CA GLN A 206 -24.12 -57.42 -3.34
C GLN A 206 -23.75 -56.47 -2.17
N ALA A 207 -24.66 -55.89 -1.36
CA ALA A 207 -25.78 -56.45 -0.59
C ALA A 207 -25.33 -57.16 0.68
N ASP A 208 -25.43 -56.46 1.81
CA ASP A 208 -25.99 -57.06 3.02
C ASP A 208 -26.84 -56.01 3.77
N ALA A 209 -27.92 -56.46 4.41
CA ALA A 209 -29.02 -55.57 4.80
C ALA A 209 -29.37 -55.71 6.28
N LYS A 210 -29.68 -54.58 6.92
CA LYS A 210 -30.60 -54.58 8.07
C LYS A 210 -31.43 -53.30 8.12
N ALA A 211 -32.73 -53.47 7.91
CA ALA A 211 -33.72 -52.41 7.92
C ALA A 211 -34.44 -52.33 9.27
N ILE A 212 -34.76 -51.12 9.71
CA ILE A 212 -35.99 -50.80 10.45
C ILE A 212 -36.56 -49.52 9.80
N ALA A 213 -37.88 -49.46 9.64
CA ALA A 213 -38.58 -48.48 8.80
C ALA A 213 -39.37 -47.43 9.67
N PRO A 214 -40.41 -46.71 9.20
CA PRO A 214 -40.28 -45.25 9.07
C PRO A 214 -41.40 -44.41 9.73
N THR A 215 -41.14 -43.11 9.93
CA THR A 215 -42.17 -42.07 10.19
C THR A 215 -41.62 -40.75 9.62
N ALA A 216 -42.03 -40.21 8.47
CA ALA A 216 -43.33 -39.71 7.98
C ALA A 216 -43.61 -38.23 8.35
N ALA A 217 -43.63 -37.36 7.32
CA ALA A 217 -44.09 -35.96 7.25
C ALA A 217 -43.36 -34.93 8.17
N THR A 218 -43.17 -33.65 7.81
CA THR A 218 -44.10 -32.74 7.10
C THR A 218 -43.35 -31.54 6.45
N SER A 219 -44.08 -30.80 5.60
CA SER A 219 -43.86 -29.40 5.14
C SER A 219 -42.70 -29.07 4.19
N VAL A 220 -43.11 -28.92 2.94
CA VAL A 220 -42.46 -28.14 1.88
C VAL A 220 -42.59 -26.64 2.16
N THR A 221 -41.55 -25.86 1.89
CA THR A 221 -41.71 -24.53 1.26
C THR A 221 -40.53 -24.21 0.35
N ALA A 222 -40.81 -23.64 -0.81
CA ALA A 222 -39.85 -23.46 -1.89
C ALA A 222 -39.23 -22.06 -1.92
N ALA A 223 -37.99 -21.95 -2.43
CA ALA A 223 -37.41 -20.69 -2.85
C ALA A 223 -36.58 -20.86 -4.14
N LYS A 224 -36.89 -20.04 -5.15
CA LYS A 224 -36.17 -19.77 -6.40
C LYS A 224 -36.54 -18.34 -6.83
N PRO A 225 -35.71 -17.60 -7.58
CA PRO A 225 -34.25 -17.49 -7.48
C PRO A 225 -33.75 -16.03 -7.65
N VAL A 226 -32.43 -15.87 -7.81
CA VAL A 226 -31.66 -14.74 -8.42
C VAL A 226 -31.54 -13.34 -7.76
N SER A 227 -30.27 -12.94 -7.60
CA SER A 227 -29.65 -11.65 -7.93
C SER A 227 -29.95 -10.37 -7.11
N ALA A 228 -28.97 -9.95 -6.30
CA ALA A 228 -28.17 -8.74 -6.57
C ALA A 228 -26.90 -8.72 -5.69
N ALA A 229 -25.77 -8.24 -6.24
CA ALA A 229 -24.58 -7.95 -5.43
C ALA A 229 -24.75 -6.57 -4.75
N PRO A 230 -24.44 -6.40 -3.46
CA PRO A 230 -24.57 -5.11 -2.79
C PRO A 230 -23.48 -4.14 -3.26
N VAL A 231 -23.90 -3.02 -3.84
CA VAL A 231 -23.07 -1.84 -4.08
C VAL A 231 -22.53 -1.27 -2.76
N SER A 232 -21.26 -0.90 -2.75
CA SER A 232 -20.58 -0.34 -1.58
C SER A 232 -21.07 1.06 -1.23
N ALA A 233 -21.68 1.21 -0.05
CA ALA A 233 -22.05 2.50 0.54
C ALA A 233 -20.81 3.30 1.00
N PRO A 234 -20.90 4.65 1.13
CA PRO A 234 -19.74 5.50 1.42
C PRO A 234 -19.19 5.32 2.83
N LYS A 235 -17.85 5.31 2.97
CA LYS A 235 -17.15 5.15 4.26
C LYS A 235 -17.21 6.45 5.09
N VAL A 236 -17.90 6.38 6.21
CA VAL A 236 -17.82 7.33 7.35
C VAL A 236 -16.38 7.39 7.89
N PRO A 237 -15.87 8.53 8.37
CA PRO A 237 -14.52 8.65 8.93
C PRO A 237 -14.24 7.60 10.01
N SER A 238 -13.27 6.73 9.72
CA SER A 238 -12.92 5.55 10.50
C SER A 238 -12.28 5.94 11.84
N ARG A 239 -12.86 5.51 12.96
CA ARG A 239 -12.23 5.69 14.29
C ARG A 239 -11.04 4.72 14.41
N MET A 240 -10.02 5.10 15.16
CA MET A 240 -8.85 4.26 15.43
C MET A 240 -8.63 4.13 16.94
N THR A 241 -8.18 2.96 17.39
CA THR A 241 -7.72 2.77 18.78
C THR A 241 -6.40 3.51 19.04
N PRO A 242 -6.01 3.68 20.32
CA PRO A 242 -4.61 3.88 20.68
C PRO A 242 -3.72 2.78 20.09
N MET A 243 -2.42 3.07 19.97
CA MET A 243 -1.41 2.07 19.61
C MET A 243 -1.09 1.21 20.84
N TYR A 244 -1.34 -0.09 20.72
CA TYR A 244 -0.99 -1.09 21.72
C TYR A 244 0.40 -1.65 21.43
N SER A 245 1.30 -1.54 22.41
CA SER A 245 2.64 -2.12 22.35
C SER A 245 2.64 -3.61 22.69
N VAL A 246 3.34 -4.41 21.89
CA VAL A 246 3.62 -5.83 22.11
C VAL A 246 5.14 -6.02 22.12
N THR A 247 5.69 -6.42 23.25
CA THR A 247 7.12 -6.73 23.39
C THR A 247 7.41 -8.14 22.89
N VAL A 248 8.48 -8.29 22.11
CA VAL A 248 8.94 -9.60 21.62
C VAL A 248 9.69 -10.32 22.74
N GLN A 249 9.20 -11.51 23.11
CA GLN A 249 9.75 -12.30 24.21
C GLN A 249 10.76 -13.36 23.73
N ASN A 250 10.69 -13.78 22.46
CA ASN A 250 11.69 -14.68 21.86
C ASN A 250 13.03 -13.97 21.64
N GLU A 251 14.12 -14.73 21.50
CA GLU A 251 15.45 -14.19 21.17
C GLU A 251 15.43 -13.35 19.88
N LEU A 252 14.72 -13.83 18.87
CA LEU A 252 14.41 -13.13 17.62
C LEU A 252 12.93 -13.31 17.27
N PHE A 253 12.36 -12.33 16.55
CA PHE A 253 11.06 -12.49 15.91
C PHE A 253 11.23 -13.27 14.60
N HIS A 254 11.09 -14.59 14.66
CA HIS A 254 11.38 -15.48 13.54
C HIS A 254 10.12 -15.75 12.68
N ASN A 255 10.28 -16.47 11.57
CA ASN A 255 9.19 -16.72 10.61
C ASN A 255 7.94 -17.36 11.25
N GLY A 256 8.11 -18.16 12.32
CA GLY A 256 7.00 -18.74 13.08
C GLY A 256 6.13 -17.69 13.77
N ASN A 257 6.74 -16.65 14.37
CA ASN A 257 6.00 -15.54 14.96
C ASN A 257 5.24 -14.74 13.89
N VAL A 258 5.86 -14.51 12.72
CA VAL A 258 5.22 -13.84 11.57
C VAL A 258 4.00 -14.61 11.07
N GLU A 259 4.11 -15.93 10.86
CA GLU A 259 2.98 -16.76 10.44
C GLU A 259 1.87 -16.83 11.50
N ALA A 260 2.23 -16.91 12.78
CA ALA A 260 1.26 -16.84 13.88
C ALA A 260 0.49 -15.52 13.86
N TRP A 261 1.20 -14.38 13.74
CA TRP A 261 0.58 -13.05 13.65
C TRP A 261 -0.32 -12.90 12.42
N LYS A 262 0.11 -13.38 11.24
CA LYS A 262 -0.76 -13.40 10.03
C LYS A 262 -2.05 -14.16 10.27
N ARG A 263 -1.99 -15.34 10.88
CA ARG A 263 -3.16 -16.18 11.16
C ARG A 263 -4.08 -15.59 12.22
N ILE A 264 -3.53 -14.92 13.25
CA ILE A 264 -4.30 -14.18 14.25
C ILE A 264 -5.05 -13.01 13.61
N ILE A 265 -4.36 -12.20 12.78
CA ILE A 265 -4.97 -11.05 12.09
C ILE A 265 -6.00 -11.51 11.06
N ALA A 266 -5.72 -12.58 10.31
CA ALA A 266 -6.68 -13.17 9.38
C ALA A 266 -7.96 -13.66 10.09
N SER A 267 -7.82 -14.27 11.27
CA SER A 267 -8.95 -14.67 12.12
C SER A 267 -9.77 -13.46 12.58
N TYR A 268 -9.10 -12.40 13.04
CA TYR A 268 -9.75 -11.17 13.47
C TYR A 268 -10.52 -10.49 12.32
N ASN A 269 -9.89 -10.32 11.17
CA ASN A 269 -10.49 -9.69 9.99
C ASN A 269 -11.64 -10.52 9.41
N ALA A 270 -11.56 -11.87 9.47
CA ALA A 270 -12.65 -12.75 9.07
C ALA A 270 -13.87 -12.63 9.99
N ARG A 271 -13.66 -12.41 11.30
CA ARG A 271 -14.75 -12.16 12.25
C ARG A 271 -15.29 -10.73 12.18
N HIS A 272 -14.44 -9.76 11.85
CA HIS A 272 -14.76 -8.33 11.83
C HIS A 272 -14.37 -7.68 10.49
N PRO A 273 -15.11 -7.91 9.38
CA PRO A 273 -14.73 -7.45 8.05
C PRO A 273 -14.65 -5.92 7.86
N ASN A 274 -15.24 -5.15 8.78
CA ASN A 274 -15.24 -3.69 8.78
C ASN A 274 -14.09 -3.08 9.61
N LEU A 275 -13.25 -3.92 10.23
CA LEU A 275 -12.10 -3.50 11.05
C LEU A 275 -10.79 -3.89 10.36
N GLU A 276 -9.82 -2.99 10.39
CA GLU A 276 -8.47 -3.19 9.85
C GLU A 276 -7.45 -3.17 10.99
N VAL A 277 -6.63 -4.22 11.11
CA VAL A 277 -5.49 -4.24 12.03
C VAL A 277 -4.28 -3.59 11.36
N LEU A 278 -3.84 -2.47 11.93
CA LEU A 278 -2.69 -1.70 11.49
C LEU A 278 -1.48 -2.09 12.36
N VAL A 279 -0.42 -2.62 11.76
CA VAL A 279 0.82 -2.98 12.48
C VAL A 279 1.88 -1.91 12.24
N TYR A 280 2.66 -1.60 13.27
CA TYR A 280 3.72 -0.60 13.26
C TYR A 280 4.99 -1.15 13.91
N TYR A 281 6.16 -0.72 13.45
CA TYR A 281 7.45 -1.02 14.06
C TYR A 281 8.37 0.18 13.92
N ASP A 282 8.97 0.63 15.03
CA ASP A 282 9.85 1.81 15.07
C ASP A 282 9.20 3.08 14.48
N GLY A 283 7.89 3.24 14.70
CA GLY A 283 7.07 4.32 14.13
C GLY A 283 6.57 4.08 12.69
N GLU A 284 7.20 3.19 11.92
CA GLU A 284 6.82 2.89 10.53
C GLU A 284 5.61 1.95 10.46
N ARG A 285 4.64 2.22 9.57
CA ARG A 285 3.52 1.30 9.29
C ARG A 285 4.00 0.09 8.48
N ILE A 286 3.80 -1.10 9.02
CA ILE A 286 4.16 -2.38 8.41
C ILE A 286 2.98 -2.91 7.60
N THR A 287 3.02 -2.74 6.28
CA THR A 287 2.02 -3.26 5.33
C THR A 287 2.20 -4.75 5.02
N ASN A 288 3.43 -5.27 5.13
CA ASN A 288 3.77 -6.67 4.90
C ASN A 288 4.48 -7.23 6.13
N LEU A 289 3.81 -8.09 6.91
CA LEU A 289 4.36 -8.67 8.14
C LEU A 289 5.68 -9.45 7.92
N ASN A 290 5.97 -9.93 6.71
CA ASN A 290 7.26 -10.56 6.40
C ASN A 290 8.45 -9.60 6.56
N ALA A 291 8.23 -8.27 6.48
CA ALA A 291 9.28 -7.27 6.69
C ALA A 291 9.85 -7.29 8.11
N LEU A 292 9.08 -7.79 9.10
CA LEU A 292 9.54 -7.97 10.49
C LEU A 292 10.59 -9.08 10.63
N PHE A 293 10.64 -10.04 9.70
CA PHE A 293 11.56 -11.17 9.71
C PHE A 293 12.95 -10.87 9.12
N LYS A 294 13.15 -9.70 8.48
CA LYS A 294 14.46 -9.33 7.90
C LYS A 294 15.55 -9.46 8.99
N TRP A 295 16.61 -10.23 8.71
CA TRP A 295 17.58 -10.69 9.71
C TRP A 295 18.04 -9.57 10.66
N GLY A 296 17.59 -9.65 11.92
CA GLY A 296 17.98 -8.72 12.98
C GLY A 296 17.16 -7.42 13.10
N LYS A 297 16.13 -7.14 12.28
CA LYS A 297 15.27 -5.94 12.43
C LYS A 297 14.51 -5.95 13.77
N VAL A 298 14.04 -7.12 14.22
CA VAL A 298 13.28 -7.29 15.47
C VAL A 298 13.91 -8.40 16.35
N LYS A 299 14.22 -8.08 17.61
CA LYS A 299 14.92 -8.95 18.58
C LYS A 299 14.14 -9.04 19.90
N HIS A 300 14.62 -9.86 20.83
CA HIS A 300 14.15 -9.84 22.22
C HIS A 300 14.08 -8.40 22.78
N GLY A 301 12.97 -8.05 23.42
CA GLY A 301 12.72 -6.72 23.99
C GLY A 301 12.31 -5.65 22.98
N SER A 302 12.45 -5.88 21.66
CA SER A 302 11.88 -4.99 20.63
C SER A 302 10.35 -4.90 20.80
N THR A 303 9.79 -3.72 20.53
CA THR A 303 8.35 -3.48 20.61
C THR A 303 7.75 -3.38 19.21
N ILE A 304 6.77 -4.23 18.90
CA ILE A 304 5.90 -4.10 17.74
C ILE A 304 4.59 -3.47 18.23
N GLN A 305 4.10 -2.45 17.56
CA GLN A 305 2.85 -1.78 17.90
C GLN A 305 1.73 -2.21 16.96
N PHE A 306 0.48 -2.14 17.42
CA PHE A 306 -0.67 -2.25 16.54
C PHE A 306 -1.82 -1.34 16.98
N ALA A 307 -2.66 -0.96 16.03
CA ALA A 307 -3.93 -0.27 16.25
C ALA A 307 -5.03 -0.96 15.44
N VAL A 308 -6.29 -0.75 15.81
CA VAL A 308 -7.45 -1.18 15.00
C VAL A 308 -8.17 0.06 14.50
N ALA A 309 -8.38 0.15 13.19
CA ALA A 309 -9.18 1.19 12.56
C ALA A 309 -10.50 0.61 12.05
N GLY A 310 -11.62 1.30 12.28
CA GLY A 310 -12.93 0.92 11.78
C GLY A 310 -14.08 1.57 12.52
N ASN A 311 -15.30 1.15 12.16
CA ASN A 311 -16.52 1.46 12.91
C ASN A 311 -16.85 0.27 13.81
N ASP A 312 -17.39 0.53 15.01
CA ASP A 312 -17.75 -0.48 16.02
C ASP A 312 -16.62 -1.45 16.38
N ILE A 313 -15.48 -0.88 16.79
CA ILE A 313 -14.29 -1.61 17.22
C ILE A 313 -14.59 -2.53 18.41
N GLN A 314 -14.30 -3.82 18.28
CA GLN A 314 -14.57 -4.87 19.29
C GLN A 314 -13.37 -5.81 19.47
N ASN A 315 -13.38 -6.63 20.53
CA ASN A 315 -12.41 -7.73 20.77
C ASN A 315 -10.91 -7.36 20.79
N VAL A 316 -10.56 -6.06 20.86
CA VAL A 316 -9.17 -5.57 20.82
C VAL A 316 -8.30 -6.15 21.95
N ALA A 317 -8.83 -6.29 23.17
CA ALA A 317 -8.10 -6.91 24.28
C ALA A 317 -7.75 -8.39 24.02
N LYS A 318 -8.63 -9.13 23.32
CA LYS A 318 -8.41 -10.53 22.92
C LYS A 318 -7.38 -10.61 21.79
N LEU A 319 -7.43 -9.66 20.85
CA LEU A 319 -6.41 -9.49 19.81
C LEU A 319 -5.03 -9.17 20.40
N GLN A 320 -4.96 -8.21 21.33
CA GLN A 320 -3.72 -7.87 22.05
C GLN A 320 -3.12 -9.10 22.72
N ARG A 321 -3.95 -9.88 23.44
CA ARG A 321 -3.52 -11.12 24.10
C ARG A 321 -2.94 -12.12 23.10
N TYR A 322 -3.61 -12.39 21.98
CA TYR A 322 -3.09 -13.34 20.99
C TYR A 322 -1.83 -12.83 20.29
N LEU A 323 -1.71 -11.53 19.99
CA LEU A 323 -0.48 -10.97 19.41
C LEU A 323 0.71 -11.05 20.38
N ILE A 324 0.49 -10.85 21.69
CA ILE A 324 1.50 -11.10 22.74
C ILE A 324 1.94 -12.57 22.73
N GLN A 325 1.00 -13.52 22.65
CA GLN A 325 1.33 -14.95 22.58
C GLN A 325 2.04 -15.33 21.26
N GLY A 326 1.65 -14.71 20.14
CA GLY A 326 2.31 -14.86 18.85
C GLY A 326 3.72 -14.26 18.80
N ALA A 327 4.06 -13.33 19.70
CA ALA A 327 5.39 -12.72 19.85
C ALA A 327 6.26 -13.40 20.93
N SER A 328 5.79 -14.49 21.52
CA SER A 328 6.51 -15.32 22.49
C SER A 328 6.68 -16.75 21.99
N HIS A 329 7.21 -17.64 22.84
CA HIS A 329 7.39 -19.06 22.55
C HIS A 329 6.05 -19.80 22.32
N GLN A 330 4.93 -19.16 22.65
CA GLN A 330 3.58 -19.71 22.47
C GLN A 330 3.06 -19.58 21.03
N PHE A 331 3.84 -19.03 20.10
CA PHE A 331 3.45 -18.82 18.70
C PHE A 331 2.98 -20.11 17.99
N GLU A 332 3.51 -21.27 18.37
CA GLU A 332 3.19 -22.57 17.75
C GLU A 332 1.71 -22.94 17.86
N ALA A 333 1.04 -22.50 18.93
CA ALA A 333 -0.40 -22.71 19.13
C ALA A 333 -1.27 -22.14 17.99
N PHE A 334 -0.75 -21.15 17.24
CA PHE A 334 -1.41 -20.55 16.09
C PHE A 334 -0.96 -21.15 14.74
N LEU A 335 -0.04 -22.10 14.72
CA LEU A 335 0.46 -22.73 13.48
C LEU A 335 -0.23 -24.06 13.14
N HIS A 336 -1.07 -24.59 14.04
CA HIS A 336 -1.85 -25.81 13.79
C HIS A 336 -2.91 -25.64 12.68
N GLY A 337 -3.25 -26.73 12.00
CA GLY A 337 -4.25 -26.75 10.93
C GLY A 337 -3.76 -26.29 9.55
N PRO A 338 -4.54 -26.52 8.48
CA PRO A 338 -4.15 -26.25 7.10
C PRO A 338 -3.82 -24.77 6.87
N VAL A 339 -2.78 -24.48 6.09
CA VAL A 339 -2.29 -23.11 5.82
C VAL A 339 -3.35 -22.21 5.18
N HIS A 340 -4.31 -22.78 4.45
CA HIS A 340 -5.41 -22.04 3.81
C HIS A 340 -6.67 -21.90 4.68
N ASN A 341 -6.68 -22.43 5.91
CA ASN A 341 -7.84 -22.34 6.79
C ASN A 341 -7.64 -21.25 7.85
N THR A 342 -8.65 -20.38 8.01
CA THR A 342 -8.64 -19.35 9.04
C THR A 342 -8.92 -19.99 10.40
N LEU A 343 -8.08 -19.69 11.39
CA LEU A 343 -8.32 -20.16 12.76
C LEU A 343 -9.62 -19.56 13.32
N ASN A 344 -10.36 -20.33 14.12
CA ASN A 344 -11.54 -19.83 14.83
C ASN A 344 -11.14 -19.26 16.21
N LEU A 345 -10.55 -18.06 16.22
CA LEU A 345 -10.07 -17.40 17.45
C LEU A 345 -11.04 -16.34 17.99
N PHE A 346 -11.96 -15.81 17.18
CA PHE A 346 -12.79 -14.64 17.50
C PHE A 346 -14.30 -14.89 17.38
#